data_AF-A0A6I7MVI8-F1
#
_entry.id   AF-A0A6I7MVI8-F1
#
_cell.length_a   1.000
_cell.length_b   1.000
_cell.length_c   1.000
_cell.angle_alpha   90.00
_cell.angle_beta   90.00
_cell.angle_gamma   90.00
#
_symmetry.space_group_name_H-M   'P 1'
#
loop_
_entity.id
_entity.type
_entity.pdbx_description
1 polymer ?
#
loop_
_entity_poly.entity_id
_entity_poly.type
_entity_poly.pdbx_seq_one_letter_code
_entity_poly.pdbx_strand_id
1 'polypeptide(L)'
;MNQKKFDKITLIKKLQDSSNPYILFQVERILEREEKLESLKKVVEEYPMFLEEAVQRDMSIKTKQKTPEDSFLGKYENIMTPVMYILGLFMLILAAALINLLANEGENITVAIFQSRVAGLYLIGWFLFVLEFGVMMWIKTRSGIKINRTLIIGRSQALLFPPVRMGSRHLINPDLQWIPFLGWSFRNEGLLKFLKEKFSIPMIVIALLIIPVLVIEWKFYEEVQGFLHTDLSFVLDLTQAFIWLAFAFEFILMVSISREKLDYIQKNWIDLLIILLPFIAFVRTMRIIKVARLSQLARGYKLRGLLMKARQGLFFAGFFYRILTFRNYQMKTIKKKLEKNQKEKEVLEEELIELYTNIDKKDLP
;
A
#
# COMPACT_ATOMS: atom_id res chain seq x y z
N MET A 1 -5.97 -29.60 -19.87
CA MET A 1 -4.54 -29.24 -20.01
C MET A 1 -3.75 -30.52 -19.80
N ASN A 2 -2.89 -30.94 -20.75
CA ASN A 2 -2.23 -32.25 -20.77
C ASN A 2 -1.62 -32.62 -19.40
N GLN A 3 -2.18 -33.63 -18.72
CA GLN A 3 -1.55 -34.30 -17.59
C GLN A 3 -0.25 -34.92 -18.09
N LYS A 4 0.88 -34.21 -17.95
CA LYS A 4 2.20 -34.82 -18.10
C LYS A 4 2.36 -35.78 -16.93
N LYS A 5 2.05 -37.05 -17.19
CA LYS A 5 2.41 -38.17 -16.31
C LYS A 5 3.93 -38.14 -16.19
N PHE A 6 4.45 -37.53 -15.13
CA PHE A 6 5.88 -37.49 -14.89
C PHE A 6 6.34 -38.92 -14.65
N ASP A 7 7.17 -39.43 -15.53
CA ASP A 7 7.72 -40.77 -15.43
C ASP A 7 8.55 -40.88 -14.14
N LYS A 8 8.23 -41.86 -13.29
CA LYS A 8 8.81 -42.06 -11.94
C LYS A 8 10.34 -42.06 -11.99
N ILE A 9 10.88 -42.66 -13.05
CA ILE A 9 12.32 -42.76 -13.30
C ILE A 9 12.95 -41.38 -13.55
N THR A 10 12.25 -40.51 -14.28
CA THR A 10 12.72 -39.15 -14.58
C THR A 10 12.71 -38.25 -13.34
N LEU A 11 11.73 -38.44 -12.44
CA LEU A 11 11.64 -37.74 -11.15
C LEU A 11 12.77 -38.17 -10.21
N ILE A 12 13.00 -39.48 -10.05
CA ILE A 12 14.07 -40.02 -9.20
C ILE A 12 15.43 -39.51 -9.68
N LYS A 13 15.68 -39.52 -11.00
CA LYS A 13 16.93 -39.01 -11.57
C LYS A 13 17.13 -37.52 -11.29
N LYS A 14 16.08 -36.69 -11.47
CA LYS A 14 16.14 -35.25 -11.14
C LYS A 14 16.34 -34.96 -9.65
N LEU A 15 15.86 -35.84 -8.77
CA LEU A 15 16.07 -35.73 -7.33
C LEU A 15 17.50 -36.11 -6.94
N GLN A 16 18.05 -37.18 -7.53
CA GLN A 16 19.45 -37.59 -7.34
C GLN A 16 20.44 -36.53 -7.87
N ASP A 17 20.09 -35.87 -8.97
CA ASP A 17 20.88 -34.77 -9.53
C ASP A 17 20.64 -33.41 -8.82
N SER A 18 19.71 -33.34 -7.85
CA SER A 18 19.37 -32.09 -7.17
C SER A 18 20.35 -31.79 -6.03
N SER A 19 21.21 -30.80 -6.24
CA SER A 19 22.11 -30.26 -5.21
C SER A 19 21.45 -29.22 -4.29
N ASN A 20 20.12 -29.04 -4.37
CA ASN A 20 19.39 -28.08 -3.54
C ASN A 20 19.00 -28.71 -2.19
N PRO A 21 19.64 -28.34 -1.06
CA PRO A 21 19.39 -28.96 0.23
C PRO A 21 17.95 -28.76 0.74
N TYR A 22 17.24 -27.72 0.29
CA TYR A 22 15.84 -27.49 0.66
C TYR A 22 14.87 -28.45 -0.02
N ILE A 23 15.16 -28.88 -1.25
CA ILE A 23 14.33 -29.88 -1.96
C ILE A 23 14.55 -31.25 -1.32
N LEU A 24 15.80 -31.60 -1.03
CA LEU A 24 16.13 -32.85 -0.35
C LEU A 24 15.46 -32.94 1.04
N PHE A 25 15.52 -31.88 1.85
CA PHE A 25 14.84 -31.83 3.15
C PHE A 25 13.32 -31.97 3.04
N GLN A 26 12.68 -31.34 2.05
CA GLN A 26 11.24 -31.52 1.83
C GLN A 26 10.88 -32.95 1.44
N VAL A 27 11.69 -33.56 0.57
CA VAL A 27 11.48 -34.96 0.16
C VAL A 27 11.68 -35.90 1.34
N GLU A 28 12.71 -35.69 2.17
CA GLU A 28 12.93 -36.44 3.41
C GLU A 28 11.73 -36.34 4.37
N ARG A 29 11.22 -35.11 4.61
CA ARG A 29 10.02 -34.89 5.42
C ARG A 29 8.74 -35.53 4.86
N ILE A 30 8.64 -35.63 3.54
CA ILE A 30 7.53 -36.32 2.85
C ILE A 30 7.69 -37.84 3.02
N LEU A 31 8.90 -38.37 2.84
CA LEU A 31 9.21 -39.79 3.03
C LEU A 31 9.04 -40.25 4.49
N GLU A 32 9.31 -39.40 5.47
CA GLU A 32 8.97 -39.63 6.88
C GLU A 32 7.46 -39.89 7.12
N ARG A 33 6.60 -39.59 6.13
CA ARG A 33 5.13 -39.69 6.22
C ARG A 33 4.55 -40.73 5.26
N GLU A 34 5.32 -41.75 4.92
CA GLU A 34 4.94 -42.80 3.96
C GLU A 34 3.54 -43.39 4.22
N GLU A 35 3.20 -43.66 5.49
CA GLU A 35 1.91 -44.22 5.88
C GLU A 35 0.71 -43.28 5.58
N LYS A 36 0.89 -41.97 5.77
CA LYS A 36 -0.15 -40.97 5.46
C LYS A 36 -0.27 -40.71 3.96
N LEU A 37 0.82 -40.85 3.22
CA LEU A 37 0.85 -40.66 1.76
C LEU A 37 -0.02 -41.67 1.02
N GLU A 38 -0.06 -42.92 1.48
CA GLU A 38 -0.91 -43.96 0.89
C GLU A 38 -2.41 -43.63 1.04
N SER A 39 -2.80 -43.08 2.19
CA SER A 39 -4.17 -42.65 2.46
C SER A 39 -4.55 -41.41 1.65
N LEU A 40 -3.66 -40.40 1.61
CA LEU A 40 -3.82 -39.20 0.79
C LEU A 40 -3.92 -39.53 -0.71
N LYS A 41 -3.17 -40.53 -1.18
CA LYS A 41 -3.22 -40.98 -2.58
C LYS A 41 -4.63 -41.42 -2.97
N LYS A 42 -5.34 -42.17 -2.11
CA LYS A 42 -6.72 -42.58 -2.37
C LYS A 42 -7.66 -41.38 -2.48
N VAL A 43 -7.56 -40.42 -1.54
CA VAL A 43 -8.39 -39.22 -1.58
C VAL A 43 -8.12 -38.39 -2.84
N VAL A 44 -6.87 -38.30 -3.25
CA VAL A 44 -6.43 -37.56 -4.43
C VAL A 44 -6.86 -38.25 -5.74
N GLU A 45 -6.84 -39.59 -5.79
CA GLU A 45 -7.34 -40.36 -6.94
C GLU A 45 -8.85 -40.15 -7.15
N GLU A 46 -9.61 -40.02 -6.07
CA GLU A 46 -11.06 -39.80 -6.10
C GLU A 46 -11.44 -38.32 -6.33
N TYR A 47 -10.63 -37.39 -5.80
CA TYR A 47 -10.83 -35.95 -5.93
C TYR A 47 -9.63 -35.29 -6.63
N PRO A 48 -9.53 -35.38 -7.97
CA PRO A 48 -8.38 -34.87 -8.73
C PRO A 48 -8.22 -33.35 -8.64
N MET A 49 -9.22 -32.62 -8.15
CA MET A 49 -9.14 -31.18 -7.85
C MET A 49 -8.05 -30.84 -6.83
N PHE A 50 -7.67 -31.77 -5.94
CA PHE A 50 -6.55 -31.57 -5.00
C PHE A 50 -5.18 -31.63 -5.68
N LEU A 51 -5.10 -32.15 -6.91
CA LEU A 51 -3.90 -32.11 -7.76
C LEU A 51 -3.85 -30.90 -8.69
N GLU A 52 -4.90 -30.07 -8.73
CA GLU A 52 -4.83 -28.83 -9.48
C GLU A 52 -3.75 -27.96 -8.85
N GLU A 53 -2.62 -27.87 -9.56
CA GLU A 53 -1.47 -27.06 -9.17
C GLU A 53 -1.99 -25.66 -8.86
N ALA A 54 -1.96 -25.27 -7.58
CA ALA A 54 -2.43 -23.97 -7.12
C ALA A 54 -1.87 -22.91 -8.08
N VAL A 55 -2.76 -22.12 -8.69
CA VAL A 55 -2.44 -21.14 -9.76
C VAL A 55 -1.06 -20.54 -9.51
N GLN A 56 -0.09 -20.90 -10.36
CA GLN A 56 1.30 -20.50 -10.18
C GLN A 56 1.36 -18.99 -9.91
N ARG A 57 1.98 -18.60 -8.80
CA ARG A 57 2.07 -17.19 -8.40
C ARG A 57 2.81 -16.43 -9.50
N ASP A 58 2.10 -15.58 -10.25
CA ASP A 58 2.70 -14.78 -11.31
C ASP A 58 3.57 -13.68 -10.69
N MET A 59 4.88 -13.94 -10.67
CA MET A 59 5.91 -13.01 -10.20
C MET A 59 6.53 -12.20 -11.34
N SER A 60 6.08 -12.38 -12.59
CA SER A 60 6.69 -11.72 -13.76
C SER A 60 6.34 -10.23 -13.82
N ILE A 61 7.30 -9.35 -14.13
CA ILE A 61 7.02 -7.92 -14.23
C ILE A 61 6.57 -7.61 -15.66
N LYS A 62 5.27 -7.37 -15.85
CA LYS A 62 4.67 -7.05 -17.15
C LYS A 62 4.34 -5.55 -17.24
N THR A 63 5.22 -4.77 -17.86
CA THR A 63 5.08 -3.31 -18.06
C THR A 63 4.71 -2.97 -19.50
N LYS A 64 4.30 -1.71 -19.74
CA LYS A 64 3.92 -1.18 -21.07
C LYS A 64 2.93 -2.08 -21.83
N GLN A 65 1.96 -2.61 -21.11
CA GLN A 65 0.91 -3.45 -21.67
C GLN A 65 -0.01 -2.64 -22.59
N LYS A 66 -0.48 -3.28 -23.68
CA LYS A 66 -1.49 -2.68 -24.55
C LYS A 66 -2.81 -2.61 -23.78
N THR A 67 -3.43 -1.45 -23.81
CA THR A 67 -4.75 -1.24 -23.20
C THR A 67 -5.86 -1.44 -24.23
N PRO A 68 -7.07 -1.83 -23.80
CA PRO A 68 -8.21 -1.94 -24.70
C PRO A 68 -8.60 -0.56 -25.25
N GLU A 69 -8.40 -0.33 -26.55
CA GLU A 69 -8.77 0.91 -27.24
C GLU A 69 -10.08 0.79 -28.04
N ASP A 70 -10.69 -0.38 -28.01
CA ASP A 70 -11.87 -0.72 -28.83
C ASP A 70 -13.11 0.11 -28.48
N SER A 71 -13.13 0.76 -27.31
CA SER A 71 -14.23 1.60 -26.86
C SER A 71 -13.79 3.05 -26.60
N PHE A 72 -14.74 3.98 -26.75
CA PHE A 72 -14.53 5.39 -26.39
C PHE A 72 -14.07 5.57 -24.94
N LEU A 73 -14.57 4.73 -24.02
CA LEU A 73 -14.15 4.74 -22.61
C LEU A 73 -12.67 4.35 -22.46
N GLY A 74 -12.20 3.35 -23.20
CA GLY A 74 -10.79 2.93 -23.17
C GLY A 74 -9.84 4.03 -23.67
N LYS A 75 -10.18 4.67 -24.79
CA LYS A 75 -9.41 5.80 -25.33
C LYS A 75 -9.37 6.99 -24.36
N TYR A 76 -10.52 7.33 -23.78
CA TYR A 76 -10.61 8.38 -22.75
C TYR A 76 -9.71 8.07 -21.56
N GLU A 77 -9.71 6.83 -21.07
CA GLU A 77 -8.87 6.43 -19.94
C GLU A 77 -7.37 6.49 -20.23
N ASN A 78 -6.95 6.07 -21.42
CA ASN A 78 -5.55 6.12 -21.83
C ASN A 78 -5.00 7.55 -21.81
N ILE A 79 -5.80 8.51 -22.26
CA ILE A 79 -5.40 9.93 -22.32
C ILE A 79 -5.50 10.58 -20.95
N MET A 80 -6.60 10.36 -20.22
CA MET A 80 -6.86 11.05 -18.96
C MET A 80 -6.06 10.50 -17.79
N THR A 81 -5.70 9.22 -17.77
CA THR A 81 -5.03 8.62 -16.60
C THR A 81 -3.68 9.27 -16.28
N PRO A 82 -2.75 9.49 -17.23
CA PRO A 82 -1.51 10.22 -16.97
C PRO A 82 -1.75 11.66 -16.50
N VAL A 83 -2.70 12.36 -17.10
CA VAL A 83 -3.04 13.76 -16.74
C VAL A 83 -3.56 13.82 -15.30
N MET A 84 -4.51 12.95 -14.96
CA MET A 84 -5.09 12.86 -13.62
C MET A 84 -4.08 12.37 -12.58
N TYR A 85 -3.07 11.59 -12.99
CA TYR A 85 -1.97 11.22 -12.12
C TYR A 85 -1.13 12.45 -11.74
N ILE A 86 -0.72 13.25 -12.73
CA ILE A 86 0.06 14.47 -12.50
C ILE A 86 -0.74 15.47 -11.66
N LEU A 87 -2.02 15.66 -11.98
CA LEU A 87 -2.92 16.48 -11.17
C LEU A 87 -3.05 15.93 -9.74
N GLY A 88 -3.15 14.62 -9.57
CA GLY A 88 -3.20 13.97 -8.25
C GLY A 88 -1.92 14.21 -7.43
N LEU A 89 -0.76 14.16 -8.08
CA LEU A 89 0.53 14.48 -7.44
C LEU A 89 0.60 15.96 -7.06
N PHE A 90 0.18 16.85 -7.94
CA PHE A 90 0.11 18.28 -7.66
C PHE A 90 -0.83 18.58 -6.48
N MET A 91 -2.00 17.93 -6.43
CA MET A 91 -2.93 18.03 -5.31
C MET A 91 -2.33 17.48 -4.01
N LEU A 92 -1.47 16.46 -4.07
CA LEU A 92 -0.77 15.97 -2.89
C LEU A 92 0.25 16.98 -2.37
N ILE A 93 0.97 17.66 -3.27
CA ILE A 93 1.89 18.76 -2.93
C ILE A 93 1.12 19.92 -2.30
N LEU A 94 0.00 20.32 -2.89
CA LEU A 94 -0.87 21.35 -2.30
C LEU A 94 -1.41 20.93 -0.93
N ALA A 95 -1.77 19.66 -0.73
CA ALA A 95 -2.19 19.14 0.57
C ALA A 95 -1.05 19.24 1.61
N ALA A 96 0.19 18.88 1.24
CA ALA A 96 1.36 19.02 2.11
C ALA A 96 1.58 20.49 2.50
N ALA A 97 1.50 21.40 1.53
CA ALA A 97 1.64 22.83 1.76
C ALA A 97 0.53 23.37 2.67
N LEU A 98 -0.72 22.98 2.46
CA LEU A 98 -1.85 23.38 3.31
C LEU A 98 -1.69 22.88 4.73
N ILE A 99 -1.33 21.61 4.92
CA ILE A 99 -1.08 21.01 6.23
C ILE A 99 -0.01 21.80 6.99
N ASN A 100 1.05 22.19 6.29
CA ASN A 100 2.15 22.94 6.87
C ASN A 100 1.74 24.38 7.24
N LEU A 101 1.04 25.08 6.34
CA LEU A 101 0.54 26.44 6.61
C LEU A 101 -0.44 26.47 7.78
N LEU A 102 -1.34 25.47 7.87
CA LEU A 102 -2.27 25.31 8.97
C LEU A 102 -1.55 25.02 10.29
N ALA A 103 -0.40 24.36 10.24
CA ALA A 103 0.43 24.11 11.42
C ALA A 103 1.10 25.39 11.95
N ASN A 104 1.14 26.48 11.18
CA ASN A 104 1.79 27.75 11.54
C ASN A 104 0.80 28.92 11.73
N GLU A 105 -0.51 28.65 11.89
CA GLU A 105 -1.50 29.69 12.24
C GLU A 105 -1.08 30.37 13.57
N GLY A 106 -0.59 31.61 13.48
CA GLY A 106 0.06 32.30 14.57
C GLY A 106 0.25 33.81 14.42
N GLU A 107 0.99 34.32 13.41
CA GLU A 107 1.61 35.64 13.62
C GLU A 107 1.47 36.71 12.51
N ASN A 108 1.07 36.38 11.27
CA ASN A 108 1.14 37.36 10.17
C ASN A 108 -0.04 37.33 9.18
N ILE A 109 -0.61 38.51 8.88
CA ILE A 109 -1.71 38.70 7.90
C ILE A 109 -1.31 38.20 6.49
N THR A 110 -0.03 38.35 6.13
CA THR A 110 0.53 37.87 4.86
C THR A 110 0.44 36.35 4.71
N VAL A 111 0.64 35.60 5.80
CA VAL A 111 0.53 34.13 5.82
C VAL A 111 -0.92 33.70 5.62
N ALA A 112 -1.88 34.40 6.22
CA ALA A 112 -3.31 34.12 6.02
C ALA A 112 -3.76 34.34 4.57
N ILE A 113 -3.27 35.39 3.90
CA ILE A 113 -3.55 35.64 2.47
C ILE A 113 -2.97 34.50 1.62
N PHE A 114 -1.72 34.09 1.90
CA PHE A 114 -1.09 32.98 1.19
C PHE A 114 -1.86 31.67 1.40
N GLN A 115 -2.25 31.35 2.63
CA GLN A 115 -3.08 30.18 2.97
C GLN A 115 -4.40 30.18 2.20
N SER A 116 -5.09 31.32 2.12
CA SER A 116 -6.33 31.43 1.35
C SER A 116 -6.12 31.17 -0.14
N ARG A 117 -5.00 31.62 -0.72
CA ARG A 117 -4.67 31.36 -2.13
C ARG A 117 -4.40 29.89 -2.39
N VAL A 118 -3.60 29.24 -1.55
CA VAL A 118 -3.31 27.80 -1.65
C VAL A 118 -4.59 26.98 -1.48
N ALA A 119 -5.45 27.36 -0.53
CA ALA A 119 -6.75 26.71 -0.32
C ALA A 119 -7.68 26.90 -1.54
N GLY A 120 -7.72 28.10 -2.12
CA GLY A 120 -8.45 28.38 -3.35
C GLY A 120 -7.96 27.52 -4.52
N LEU A 121 -6.64 27.40 -4.72
CA LEU A 121 -6.05 26.53 -5.74
C LEU A 121 -6.40 25.06 -5.51
N TYR A 122 -6.38 24.60 -4.26
CA TYR A 122 -6.80 23.25 -3.92
C TYR A 122 -8.28 23.01 -4.23
N LEU A 123 -9.17 23.97 -3.93
CA LEU A 123 -10.60 23.88 -4.26
C LEU A 123 -10.87 23.87 -5.77
N ILE A 124 -10.14 24.68 -6.54
CA ILE A 124 -10.21 24.67 -8.01
C ILE A 124 -9.77 23.31 -8.53
N GLY A 125 -8.63 22.81 -8.04
CA GLY A 125 -8.14 21.47 -8.38
C GLY A 125 -9.18 20.41 -8.04
N TRP A 126 -9.75 20.44 -6.85
CA TRP A 126 -10.80 19.54 -6.40
C TRP A 126 -12.02 19.53 -7.34
N PHE A 127 -12.46 20.72 -7.79
CA PHE A 127 -13.56 20.84 -8.76
C PHE A 127 -13.26 20.13 -10.09
N LEU A 128 -12.01 20.14 -10.56
CA LEU A 128 -11.61 19.40 -11.77
C LEU A 128 -11.80 17.88 -11.61
N PHE A 129 -11.57 17.32 -10.41
CA PHE A 129 -11.83 15.90 -10.14
C PHE A 129 -13.32 15.58 -10.11
N VAL A 130 -14.15 16.49 -9.60
CA VAL A 130 -15.62 16.35 -9.66
C VAL A 130 -16.10 16.35 -11.10
N LEU A 131 -15.58 17.26 -11.93
CA LEU A 131 -15.89 17.30 -13.36
C LEU A 131 -15.43 16.03 -14.09
N GLU A 132 -14.21 15.54 -13.84
CA GLU A 132 -13.71 14.29 -14.43
C GLU A 132 -14.62 13.11 -14.09
N PHE A 133 -15.04 13.00 -12.82
CA PHE A 133 -15.94 11.95 -12.39
C PHE A 133 -17.32 12.06 -13.08
N GLY A 134 -17.84 13.29 -13.25
CA GLY A 134 -19.08 13.54 -13.98
C GLY A 134 -18.99 13.15 -15.46
N VAL A 135 -17.90 13.54 -16.14
CA VAL A 135 -17.62 13.18 -17.54
C VAL A 135 -17.49 11.67 -17.69
N MET A 136 -16.78 11.00 -16.79
CA MET A 136 -16.65 9.54 -16.78
C MET A 136 -18.03 8.86 -16.65
N MET A 137 -18.89 9.34 -15.75
CA MET A 137 -20.25 8.80 -15.58
C MET A 137 -21.14 9.03 -16.80
N TRP A 138 -20.99 10.17 -17.47
CA TRP A 138 -21.68 10.48 -18.71
C TRP A 138 -21.23 9.57 -19.87
N ILE A 139 -19.91 9.39 -20.05
CA ILE A 139 -19.34 8.47 -21.05
C ILE A 139 -19.76 7.03 -20.78
N LYS A 140 -19.76 6.59 -19.51
CA LYS A 140 -20.24 5.26 -19.12
C LYS A 140 -21.69 5.04 -19.56
N THR A 141 -22.56 6.02 -19.30
CA THR A 141 -23.99 5.93 -19.66
C THR A 141 -24.18 5.86 -21.18
N ARG A 142 -23.38 6.62 -21.95
CA ARG A 142 -23.39 6.60 -23.42
C ARG A 142 -22.82 5.32 -24.02
N SER A 143 -21.80 4.73 -23.40
CA SER A 143 -21.07 3.58 -23.95
C SER A 143 -21.76 2.23 -23.66
N GLY A 144 -22.72 2.17 -22.74
CA GLY A 144 -23.43 0.94 -22.36
C GLY A 144 -22.55 -0.12 -21.66
N ILE A 145 -21.29 0.18 -21.36
CA ILE A 145 -20.32 -0.76 -20.78
C ILE A 145 -20.64 -0.99 -19.30
N LYS A 146 -20.75 -2.26 -18.90
CA LYS A 146 -20.91 -2.66 -17.50
C LYS A 146 -19.58 -2.53 -16.77
N ILE A 147 -19.46 -1.50 -15.92
CA ILE A 147 -18.31 -1.31 -15.03
C ILE A 147 -18.62 -1.89 -13.65
N ASN A 148 -17.66 -2.59 -13.05
CA ASN A 148 -17.78 -3.13 -11.70
C ASN A 148 -17.99 -2.00 -10.66
N ARG A 149 -18.96 -2.15 -9.75
CA ARG A 149 -19.28 -1.17 -8.70
C ARG A 149 -18.07 -0.84 -7.83
N THR A 150 -17.22 -1.82 -7.54
CA THR A 150 -16.00 -1.62 -6.73
C THR A 150 -15.02 -0.64 -7.36
N LEU A 151 -14.95 -0.58 -8.70
CA LEU A 151 -14.10 0.37 -9.42
C LEU A 151 -14.67 1.79 -9.38
N ILE A 152 -15.99 1.91 -9.47
CA ILE A 152 -16.68 3.20 -9.35
C ILE A 152 -16.49 3.78 -7.94
N ILE A 153 -16.64 2.93 -6.90
CA ILE A 153 -16.36 3.33 -5.51
C ILE A 153 -14.88 3.73 -5.36
N GLY A 154 -13.97 2.99 -5.99
CA GLY A 154 -12.55 3.36 -6.02
C GLY A 154 -12.29 4.73 -6.66
N ARG A 155 -13.07 5.12 -7.68
CA ARG A 155 -12.99 6.46 -8.30
C ARG A 155 -13.66 7.53 -7.46
N SER A 156 -14.77 7.23 -6.80
CA SER A 156 -15.45 8.20 -5.93
C SER A 156 -14.62 8.57 -4.71
N GLN A 157 -13.69 7.71 -4.27
CA GLN A 157 -12.71 8.06 -3.23
C GLN A 157 -11.86 9.29 -3.60
N ALA A 158 -11.60 9.52 -4.89
CA ALA A 158 -10.90 10.72 -5.36
C ALA A 158 -11.71 12.01 -5.17
N LEU A 159 -13.04 11.93 -5.00
CA LEU A 159 -13.87 13.08 -4.68
C LEU A 159 -13.68 13.53 -3.23
N LEU A 160 -13.33 12.61 -2.32
CA LEU A 160 -13.02 12.97 -0.94
C LEU A 160 -11.55 13.38 -0.80
N PHE A 161 -10.65 12.67 -1.47
CA PHE A 161 -9.22 12.93 -1.43
C PHE A 161 -8.61 12.75 -2.83
N PRO A 162 -8.49 13.84 -3.61
CA PRO A 162 -8.02 13.81 -5.01
C PRO A 162 -6.71 13.04 -5.25
N PRO A 163 -5.70 13.08 -4.38
CA PRO A 163 -4.45 12.34 -4.58
C PRO A 163 -4.61 10.82 -4.73
N VAL A 164 -5.69 10.22 -4.20
CA VAL A 164 -5.95 8.77 -4.36
C VAL A 164 -6.16 8.38 -5.83
N ARG A 165 -6.52 9.33 -6.71
CA ARG A 165 -6.66 9.09 -8.15
C ARG A 165 -5.38 8.62 -8.83
N MET A 166 -4.20 8.93 -8.28
CA MET A 166 -2.90 8.44 -8.77
C MET A 166 -2.84 6.91 -8.85
N GLY A 167 -3.58 6.24 -7.96
CA GLY A 167 -3.62 4.79 -7.85
C GLY A 167 -4.84 4.14 -8.51
N SER A 168 -5.48 4.76 -9.49
CA SER A 168 -6.68 4.19 -10.07
C SER A 168 -6.39 3.07 -11.06
N ARG A 169 -7.20 2.02 -11.01
CA ARG A 169 -7.19 0.92 -11.98
C ARG A 169 -7.89 1.34 -13.26
N HIS A 170 -7.53 0.70 -14.37
CA HIS A 170 -8.28 0.81 -15.62
C HIS A 170 -9.71 0.24 -15.42
N LEU A 171 -10.72 0.96 -15.92
CA LEU A 171 -12.14 0.65 -15.76
C LEU A 171 -12.59 -0.58 -16.57
N ILE A 172 -11.95 -0.86 -17.69
CA ILE A 172 -12.28 -1.99 -18.59
C ILE A 172 -11.47 -3.23 -18.21
N ASN A 173 -10.16 -3.07 -17.99
CA ASN A 173 -9.27 -4.15 -17.57
C ASN A 173 -8.71 -3.87 -16.16
N PRO A 174 -9.36 -4.32 -15.08
CA PRO A 174 -9.02 -3.95 -13.71
C PRO A 174 -7.63 -4.38 -13.24
N ASP A 175 -6.99 -5.29 -13.98
CA ASP A 175 -5.63 -5.75 -13.69
C ASP A 175 -4.55 -4.85 -14.29
N LEU A 176 -4.93 -3.88 -15.11
CA LEU A 176 -4.02 -2.85 -15.59
C LEU A 176 -4.07 -1.62 -14.67
N GLN A 177 -2.88 -1.16 -14.32
CA GLN A 177 -2.68 0.06 -13.56
C GLN A 177 -1.57 0.90 -14.19
N TRP A 178 -1.81 2.20 -14.29
CA TRP A 178 -0.80 3.13 -14.76
C TRP A 178 0.15 3.51 -13.62
N ILE A 179 1.44 3.40 -13.88
CA ILE A 179 2.50 3.77 -12.93
C ILE A 179 3.43 4.75 -13.65
N PRO A 180 3.90 5.82 -12.99
CA PRO A 180 4.84 6.74 -13.60
C PRO A 180 6.08 5.98 -14.07
N PHE A 181 6.63 6.39 -15.21
CA PHE A 181 7.82 5.80 -15.87
C PHE A 181 7.64 4.37 -16.43
N LEU A 182 6.78 3.54 -15.84
CA LEU A 182 6.50 2.17 -16.31
C LEU A 182 5.30 2.08 -17.26
N GLY A 183 4.42 3.09 -17.24
CA GLY A 183 3.18 3.12 -18.01
C GLY A 183 2.16 2.10 -17.49
N TRP A 184 1.28 1.64 -18.39
CA TRP A 184 0.30 0.60 -18.08
C TRP A 184 0.99 -0.72 -17.74
N SER A 185 0.84 -1.16 -16.50
CA SER A 185 1.50 -2.34 -15.95
C SER A 185 0.47 -3.31 -15.37
N PHE A 186 0.75 -4.61 -15.49
CA PHE A 186 -0.11 -5.65 -14.94
C PHE A 186 0.08 -5.77 -13.43
N ARG A 187 -1.02 -5.75 -12.69
CA ARG A 187 -1.06 -5.79 -11.24
C ARG A 187 -0.95 -7.22 -10.73
N ASN A 188 0.28 -7.63 -10.46
CA ASN A 188 0.60 -8.90 -9.80
C ASN A 188 1.53 -8.71 -8.59
N GLU A 189 1.80 -9.81 -7.89
CA GLU A 189 2.66 -9.83 -6.72
C GLU A 189 4.10 -9.44 -7.09
N GLY A 190 4.55 -9.79 -8.30
CA GLY A 190 5.86 -9.41 -8.84
C GLY A 190 6.07 -7.90 -8.91
N LEU A 191 5.11 -7.17 -9.50
CA LEU A 191 5.16 -5.72 -9.61
C LEU A 191 5.15 -5.04 -8.22
N LEU A 192 4.32 -5.53 -7.31
CA LEU A 192 4.28 -5.04 -5.93
C LEU A 192 5.63 -5.25 -5.22
N LYS A 193 6.23 -6.44 -5.36
CA LYS A 193 7.54 -6.75 -4.77
C LYS A 193 8.63 -5.84 -5.34
N PHE A 194 8.67 -5.68 -6.66
CA PHE A 194 9.62 -4.80 -7.34
C PHE A 194 9.55 -3.36 -6.85
N LEU A 195 8.35 -2.80 -6.72
CA LEU A 195 8.19 -1.44 -6.23
C LEU A 195 8.56 -1.34 -4.76
N LYS A 196 8.17 -2.32 -3.92
CA LYS A 196 8.57 -2.35 -2.52
C LYS A 196 10.09 -2.33 -2.37
N GLU A 197 10.81 -3.12 -3.15
CA GLU A 197 12.27 -3.14 -3.14
C GLU A 197 12.84 -1.79 -3.57
N LYS A 198 12.34 -1.20 -4.67
CA LYS A 198 12.81 0.11 -5.15
C LYS A 198 12.53 1.26 -4.20
N PHE A 199 11.37 1.30 -3.56
CA PHE A 199 10.99 2.36 -2.61
C PHE A 199 11.51 2.12 -1.19
N SER A 200 11.94 0.89 -0.85
CA SER A 200 12.42 0.57 0.50
C SER A 200 13.62 1.43 0.94
N ILE A 201 14.65 1.55 0.10
CA ILE A 201 15.88 2.30 0.41
C ILE A 201 15.61 3.80 0.48
N PRO A 202 15.03 4.46 -0.55
CA PRO A 202 14.72 5.89 -0.48
C PRO A 202 13.90 6.27 0.76
N MET A 203 12.93 5.43 1.12
CA MET A 203 12.08 5.70 2.27
C MET A 203 12.78 5.52 3.61
N ILE A 204 13.73 4.59 3.73
CA ILE A 204 14.58 4.51 4.93
C ILE A 204 15.43 5.77 5.05
N VAL A 205 15.99 6.29 3.96
CA VAL A 205 16.79 7.53 3.97
C VAL A 205 15.92 8.73 4.38
N ILE A 206 14.72 8.86 3.81
CA ILE A 206 13.77 9.93 4.17
C ILE A 206 13.32 9.79 5.63
N ALA A 207 13.04 8.57 6.09
CA ALA A 207 12.69 8.30 7.48
C ALA A 207 13.86 8.63 8.42
N LEU A 208 15.11 8.37 8.02
CA LEU A 208 16.29 8.71 8.81
C LEU A 208 16.50 10.22 8.88
N LEU A 209 16.15 10.96 7.82
CA LEU A 209 16.26 12.41 7.73
C LEU A 209 15.39 13.13 8.77
N ILE A 210 14.34 12.48 9.30
CA ILE A 210 13.57 13.07 10.40
C ILE A 210 14.43 13.29 11.66
N ILE A 211 15.39 12.42 11.94
CA ILE A 211 16.18 12.48 13.18
C ILE A 211 16.98 13.78 13.26
N PRO A 212 17.83 14.15 12.26
CA PRO A 212 18.56 15.40 12.31
C PRO A 212 17.61 16.61 12.28
N VAL A 213 16.51 16.57 11.54
CA VAL A 213 15.51 17.65 11.54
C VAL A 213 14.99 17.92 12.96
N LEU A 214 14.66 16.87 13.71
CA LEU A 214 14.16 16.99 15.08
C LEU A 214 15.24 17.43 16.07
N VAL A 215 16.46 16.95 15.90
CA VAL A 215 17.59 17.36 16.74
C VAL A 215 17.90 18.85 16.56
N ILE A 216 17.86 19.34 15.30
CA ILE A 216 18.04 20.76 14.99
C ILE A 216 16.90 21.57 15.62
N GLU A 217 15.65 21.16 15.40
CA GLU A 217 14.47 21.85 15.93
C GLU A 217 14.49 21.95 17.47
N TRP A 218 14.96 20.92 18.19
CA TRP A 218 14.90 20.89 19.65
C TRP A 218 16.11 21.46 20.37
N LYS A 219 17.32 21.28 19.84
CA LYS A 219 18.56 21.57 20.58
C LYS A 219 19.42 22.66 19.94
N PHE A 220 19.44 22.73 18.62
CA PHE A 220 20.39 23.55 17.87
C PHE A 220 19.73 24.66 17.06
N TYR A 221 18.48 25.01 17.37
CA TYR A 221 17.71 25.97 16.57
C TYR A 221 18.45 27.31 16.42
N GLU A 222 18.87 27.91 17.53
CA GLU A 222 19.59 29.19 17.54
C GLU A 222 20.96 29.12 16.86
N GLU A 223 21.74 28.06 17.14
CA GLU A 223 23.09 27.87 16.58
C GLU A 223 23.06 27.70 15.06
N VAL A 224 22.08 26.93 14.55
CA VAL A 224 21.93 26.67 13.12
C VAL A 224 21.32 27.87 12.40
N GLN A 225 20.39 28.58 13.03
CA GLN A 225 19.82 29.81 12.45
C GLN A 225 20.90 30.89 12.28
N GLY A 226 21.79 31.05 13.25
CA GLY A 226 22.93 31.95 13.16
C GLY A 226 23.90 31.60 12.02
N PHE A 227 24.09 30.31 11.74
CA PHE A 227 24.97 29.83 10.67
C PHE A 227 24.36 29.92 9.26
N LEU A 228 23.06 29.64 9.10
CA LEU A 228 22.41 29.62 7.79
C LEU A 228 22.00 31.00 7.25
N HIS A 229 21.98 32.05 8.10
CA HIS A 229 21.47 33.39 7.77
C HIS A 229 20.09 33.41 7.06
N THR A 230 19.31 32.34 7.23
CA THR A 230 18.02 32.11 6.57
C THR A 230 17.01 31.74 7.64
N ASP A 231 15.72 31.96 7.35
CA ASP A 231 14.64 31.54 8.23
C ASP A 231 14.63 30.00 8.39
N LEU A 232 15.21 29.54 9.50
CA LEU A 232 15.35 28.12 9.81
C LEU A 232 13.98 27.45 9.98
N SER A 233 12.99 28.18 10.51
CA SER A 233 11.62 27.67 10.64
C SER A 233 11.09 27.26 9.27
N PHE A 234 11.23 28.13 8.27
CA PHE A 234 10.77 27.85 6.91
C PHE A 234 11.43 26.59 6.30
N VAL A 235 12.74 26.42 6.50
CA VAL A 235 13.49 25.26 5.97
C VAL A 235 13.07 23.96 6.67
N LEU A 236 12.92 23.98 7.99
CA LEU A 236 12.48 22.82 8.77
C LEU A 236 11.05 22.42 8.36
N ASP A 237 10.16 23.40 8.24
CA ASP A 237 8.77 23.20 7.83
C ASP A 237 8.66 22.61 6.42
N LEU A 238 9.45 23.14 5.47
CA LEU A 238 9.51 22.61 4.11
C LEU A 238 10.03 21.17 4.09
N THR A 239 11.05 20.88 4.91
CA THR A 239 11.62 19.53 5.03
C THR A 239 10.61 18.56 5.64
N GLN A 240 9.88 18.96 6.68
CA GLN A 240 8.82 18.16 7.29
C GLN A 240 7.66 17.91 6.31
N ALA A 241 7.27 18.92 5.52
CA ALA A 241 6.27 18.79 4.47
C ALA A 241 6.73 17.81 3.38
N PHE A 242 8.01 17.87 2.97
CA PHE A 242 8.61 16.95 2.01
C PHE A 242 8.65 15.51 2.52
N ILE A 243 9.05 15.29 3.79
CA ILE A 243 9.03 13.96 4.41
C ILE A 243 7.61 13.41 4.40
N TRP A 244 6.62 14.20 4.82
CA TRP A 244 5.22 13.78 4.80
C TRP A 244 4.74 13.46 3.38
N LEU A 245 5.09 14.29 2.39
CA LEU A 245 4.76 14.08 0.98
C LEU A 245 5.28 12.72 0.50
N ALA A 246 6.54 12.39 0.81
CA ALA A 246 7.16 11.13 0.40
C ALA A 246 6.46 9.92 1.01
N PHE A 247 6.16 9.96 2.32
CA PHE A 247 5.39 8.90 2.99
C PHE A 247 3.98 8.76 2.40
N ALA A 248 3.26 9.87 2.21
CA ALA A 248 1.91 9.87 1.64
C ALA A 248 1.90 9.32 0.21
N PHE A 249 2.85 9.77 -0.61
CA PHE A 249 3.00 9.32 -1.99
C PHE A 249 3.26 7.81 -2.07
N GLU A 250 4.26 7.32 -1.33
CA GLU A 250 4.60 5.89 -1.31
C GLU A 250 3.41 5.06 -0.87
N PHE A 251 2.77 5.44 0.24
CA PHE A 251 1.67 4.68 0.81
C PHE A 251 0.47 4.62 -0.14
N ILE A 252 0.10 5.74 -0.78
CA ILE A 252 -0.99 5.77 -1.77
C ILE A 252 -0.68 4.84 -2.94
N LEU A 253 0.56 4.88 -3.45
CA LEU A 253 1.00 4.04 -4.56
C LEU A 253 0.94 2.55 -4.19
N MET A 254 1.47 2.17 -3.03
CA MET A 254 1.53 0.78 -2.59
C MET A 254 0.17 0.19 -2.24
N VAL A 255 -0.68 0.94 -1.52
CA VAL A 255 -2.07 0.54 -1.22
C VAL A 255 -2.86 0.32 -2.50
N SER A 256 -2.63 1.16 -3.50
CA SER A 256 -3.33 1.08 -4.77
C SER A 256 -2.99 -0.21 -5.55
N ILE A 257 -1.71 -0.57 -5.60
CA ILE A 257 -1.20 -1.73 -6.35
C ILE A 257 -1.52 -3.03 -5.61
N SER A 258 -1.60 -2.99 -4.28
CA SER A 258 -2.01 -4.16 -3.50
C SER A 258 -3.38 -4.67 -3.93
N ARG A 259 -3.49 -6.00 -4.12
CA ARG A 259 -4.79 -6.65 -4.40
C ARG A 259 -5.71 -6.51 -3.18
N GLU A 260 -5.16 -6.78 -2.00
CA GLU A 260 -5.83 -6.67 -0.71
C GLU A 260 -5.39 -5.38 -0.01
N LYS A 261 -6.18 -4.31 -0.18
CA LYS A 261 -5.88 -2.99 0.37
C LYS A 261 -5.84 -3.02 1.91
N LEU A 262 -6.77 -3.74 2.53
CA LEU A 262 -6.90 -3.81 3.99
C LEU A 262 -5.73 -4.55 4.64
N ASP A 263 -5.33 -5.70 4.08
CA ASP A 263 -4.15 -6.43 4.54
C ASP A 263 -2.88 -5.58 4.45
N TYR A 264 -2.72 -4.82 3.35
CA TYR A 264 -1.61 -3.88 3.22
C TYR A 264 -1.63 -2.77 4.28
N ILE A 265 -2.80 -2.17 4.53
CA ILE A 265 -2.98 -1.12 5.53
C ILE A 265 -2.65 -1.65 6.93
N GLN A 266 -3.13 -2.85 7.28
CA GLN A 266 -2.85 -3.46 8.57
C GLN A 266 -1.35 -3.74 8.77
N LYS A 267 -0.66 -4.18 7.71
CA LYS A 267 0.80 -4.42 7.74
C LYS A 267 1.63 -3.15 7.87
N ASN A 268 1.11 -2.02 7.37
CA ASN A 268 1.79 -0.72 7.34
C ASN A 268 0.99 0.36 8.10
N TRP A 269 0.42 -0.01 9.25
CA TRP A 269 -0.45 0.86 10.04
C TRP A 269 0.28 2.11 10.55
N ILE A 270 1.60 2.03 10.77
CA ILE A 270 2.42 3.17 11.21
C ILE A 270 2.50 4.23 10.11
N ASP A 271 2.72 3.84 8.86
CA ASP A 271 2.75 4.76 7.71
C ASP A 271 1.39 5.46 7.56
N LEU A 272 0.29 4.71 7.70
CA LEU A 272 -1.05 5.29 7.71
C LEU A 272 -1.20 6.34 8.82
N LEU A 273 -0.73 6.03 10.02
CA LEU A 273 -0.84 6.91 11.18
C LEU A 273 -0.03 8.20 10.96
N ILE A 274 1.20 8.09 10.46
CA ILE A 274 2.05 9.23 10.07
C ILE A 274 1.32 10.15 9.08
N ILE A 275 0.65 9.56 8.08
CA ILE A 275 -0.06 10.31 7.04
C ILE A 275 -1.34 10.95 7.59
N LEU A 276 -2.08 10.27 8.47
CA LEU A 276 -3.35 10.74 9.01
C LEU A 276 -3.21 11.76 10.14
N LEU A 277 -2.11 11.74 10.88
CA LEU A 277 -1.94 12.58 12.07
C LEU A 277 -2.14 14.08 11.81
N PRO A 278 -1.62 14.68 10.72
CA PRO A 278 -1.85 16.10 10.46
C PRO A 278 -3.34 16.44 10.25
N PHE A 279 -4.13 15.53 9.69
CA PHE A 279 -5.57 15.73 9.54
C PHE A 279 -6.30 15.67 10.89
N ILE A 280 -5.86 14.80 11.80
CA ILE A 280 -6.42 14.71 13.17
C ILE A 280 -6.16 16.02 13.93
N ALA A 281 -4.96 16.59 13.78
CA ALA A 281 -4.63 17.90 14.35
C ALA A 281 -5.54 19.00 13.79
N PHE A 282 -5.78 19.00 12.47
CA PHE A 282 -6.65 19.96 11.79
C PHE A 282 -8.12 19.91 12.24
N VAL A 283 -8.74 18.72 12.25
CA VAL A 283 -10.15 18.55 12.65
C VAL A 283 -10.39 19.08 14.08
N ARG A 284 -9.40 18.96 14.95
CA ARG A 284 -9.44 19.50 16.32
C ARG A 284 -9.40 21.02 16.33
N THR A 285 -8.50 21.65 15.58
CA THR A 285 -8.42 23.13 15.49
C THR A 285 -9.75 23.73 15.03
N MET A 286 -10.39 23.15 14.00
CA MET A 286 -11.73 23.57 13.56
C MET A 286 -12.82 23.41 14.62
N ARG A 287 -12.76 22.35 15.45
CA ARG A 287 -13.73 22.12 16.53
C ARG A 287 -13.58 23.12 17.67
N ILE A 288 -12.34 23.54 17.97
CA ILE A 288 -12.06 24.51 19.03
C ILE A 288 -12.60 25.90 18.64
N ILE A 289 -12.54 26.28 17.36
CA ILE A 289 -13.10 27.56 16.86
C ILE A 289 -14.62 27.66 17.11
N LYS A 290 -15.36 26.54 17.04
CA LYS A 290 -16.81 26.52 17.32
C LYS A 290 -17.15 26.56 18.81
N VAL A 291 -16.26 26.05 19.68
CA VAL A 291 -16.48 25.96 21.13
C VAL A 291 -15.86 27.13 21.90
N ALA A 292 -14.94 27.89 21.29
CA ALA A 292 -14.25 29.03 21.89
C ALA A 292 -15.14 30.27 22.16
N ARG A 293 -16.45 30.21 21.91
CA ARG A 293 -17.40 31.22 22.42
C ARG A 293 -17.76 31.04 23.90
N LEU A 294 -17.34 29.95 24.55
CA LEU A 294 -17.47 29.81 26.01
C LEU A 294 -16.14 29.36 26.63
N SER A 295 -15.43 30.34 27.21
CA SER A 295 -14.68 30.20 28.47
C SER A 295 -13.75 28.97 28.60
N GLN A 296 -12.57 29.00 27.97
CA GLN A 296 -11.28 28.51 28.54
C GLN A 296 -10.19 28.41 27.44
N LEU A 297 -9.58 29.56 27.11
CA LEU A 297 -8.49 29.67 26.13
C LEU A 297 -7.12 29.12 26.59
N ALA A 298 -7.00 28.57 27.81
CA ALA A 298 -5.69 28.15 28.35
C ALA A 298 -5.31 26.67 28.07
N ARG A 299 -6.23 25.80 27.63
CA ARG A 299 -5.95 24.35 27.46
C ARG A 299 -5.59 23.92 26.03
N GLY A 300 -5.85 24.75 25.02
CA GLY A 300 -5.59 24.42 23.61
C GLY A 300 -4.10 24.37 23.24
N TYR A 301 -3.29 25.30 23.77
CA TYR A 301 -1.87 25.44 23.43
C TYR A 301 -1.00 24.27 23.92
N LYS A 302 -1.25 23.76 25.13
CA LYS A 302 -0.49 22.61 25.69
C LYS A 302 -0.70 21.32 24.88
N LEU A 303 -1.90 21.12 24.32
CA LEU A 303 -2.22 19.95 23.51
C LEU A 303 -1.63 20.01 22.09
N ARG A 304 -1.45 21.21 21.51
CA ARG A 304 -0.77 21.39 20.21
C ARG A 304 0.69 20.94 20.28
N GLY A 305 1.41 21.35 21.34
CA GLY A 305 2.78 20.89 21.60
C GLY A 305 2.88 19.38 21.84
N LEU A 306 1.89 18.77 22.52
CA LEU A 306 1.81 17.31 22.68
C LEU A 306 1.57 16.58 21.35
N LEU A 307 0.76 17.14 20.44
CA LEU A 307 0.51 16.54 19.12
C LEU A 307 1.72 16.64 18.19
N MET A 308 2.44 17.76 18.20
CA MET A 308 3.73 17.85 17.50
C MET A 308 4.71 16.82 18.05
N LYS A 309 4.86 16.71 19.38
CA LYS A 309 5.72 15.68 19.99
C LYS A 309 5.26 14.25 19.68
N ALA A 310 3.96 13.98 19.64
CA ALA A 310 3.42 12.68 19.24
C ALA A 310 3.70 12.37 17.77
N ARG A 311 3.51 13.35 16.87
CA ARG A 311 3.87 13.25 15.44
C ARG A 311 5.33 12.85 15.27
N GLN A 312 6.21 13.53 16.00
CA GLN A 312 7.64 13.29 16.00
C GLN A 312 7.96 11.88 16.50
N GLY A 313 7.37 11.45 17.63
CA GLY A 313 7.52 10.08 18.15
C GLY A 313 7.03 8.98 17.20
N LEU A 314 5.99 9.26 16.40
CA LEU A 314 5.47 8.32 15.41
C LEU A 314 6.36 8.20 14.17
N PHE A 315 6.96 9.31 13.72
CA PHE A 315 8.00 9.23 12.69
C PHE A 315 9.19 8.38 13.16
N PHE A 316 9.62 8.55 14.41
CA PHE A 316 10.65 7.68 15.01
C PHE A 316 10.21 6.21 15.02
N ALA A 317 8.98 5.91 15.47
CA ALA A 317 8.46 4.54 15.48
C ALA A 317 8.41 3.94 14.07
N GLY A 318 8.03 4.72 13.05
CA GLY A 318 8.04 4.32 11.65
C GLY A 318 9.44 3.99 11.15
N PHE A 319 10.42 4.82 11.47
CA PHE A 319 11.84 4.54 11.21
C PHE A 319 12.30 3.22 11.86
N PHE A 320 12.02 3.03 13.15
CA PHE A 320 12.40 1.82 13.87
C PHE A 320 11.72 0.55 13.30
N TYR A 321 10.44 0.65 12.94
CA TYR A 321 9.74 -0.47 12.31
C TYR A 321 10.36 -0.84 10.95
N ARG A 322 10.72 0.17 10.16
CA ARG A 322 11.27 -0.03 8.82
C ARG A 322 12.68 -0.61 8.84
N ILE A 323 13.53 -0.16 9.76
CA ILE A 323 14.88 -0.73 9.93
C ILE A 323 14.83 -2.17 10.47
N LEU A 324 13.89 -2.48 11.37
CA LEU A 324 13.64 -3.85 11.83
C LEU A 324 13.14 -4.76 10.70
N THR A 325 12.30 -4.22 9.81
CA THR A 325 11.76 -4.95 8.65
C THR A 325 12.82 -5.19 7.58
N PHE A 326 13.78 -4.29 7.40
CA PHE A 326 14.76 -4.33 6.32
C PHE A 326 15.84 -5.40 6.51
N ARG A 327 16.36 -5.62 7.73
CA ARG A 327 17.73 -6.17 7.82
C ARG A 327 17.89 -7.66 8.12
N ASN A 328 17.22 -8.30 9.08
CA ASN A 328 17.57 -9.71 9.42
C ASN A 328 16.57 -10.55 10.24
N TYR A 329 15.50 -9.96 10.83
CA TYR A 329 14.55 -10.76 11.62
C TYR A 329 13.60 -11.61 10.76
N GLN A 330 13.59 -11.38 9.44
CA GLN A 330 12.71 -12.06 8.52
C GLN A 330 13.11 -13.51 8.28
N MET A 331 14.39 -13.90 8.25
CA MET A 331 14.73 -15.29 7.98
C MET A 331 14.16 -16.23 9.05
N LYS A 332 14.33 -15.87 10.33
CA LYS A 332 13.77 -16.62 11.47
C LYS A 332 12.24 -16.55 11.51
N THR A 333 11.66 -15.39 11.20
CA THR A 333 10.20 -15.20 11.20
C THR A 333 9.53 -15.91 10.02
N ILE A 334 10.13 -15.87 8.84
CA ILE A 334 9.68 -16.58 7.62
C ILE A 334 9.84 -18.07 7.85
N LYS A 335 10.97 -18.54 8.40
CA LYS A 335 11.12 -19.94 8.81
C LYS A 335 10.01 -20.36 9.77
N LYS A 336 9.76 -19.58 10.82
CA LYS A 336 8.67 -19.84 11.78
C LYS A 336 7.28 -19.83 11.14
N LYS A 337 7.03 -18.92 10.19
CA LYS A 337 5.78 -18.89 9.41
C LYS A 337 5.66 -20.10 8.49
N LEU A 338 6.76 -20.52 7.87
CA LEU A 338 6.81 -21.70 7.01
C LEU A 338 6.54 -22.97 7.82
N GLU A 339 7.16 -23.11 8.99
CA GLU A 339 6.89 -24.19 9.94
C GLU A 339 5.43 -24.17 10.44
N LYS A 340 4.87 -22.98 10.77
CA LYS A 340 3.47 -22.86 11.18
C LYS A 340 2.51 -23.26 10.06
N ASN A 341 2.73 -22.76 8.85
CA ASN A 341 1.90 -23.10 7.69
C ASN A 341 2.02 -24.58 7.32
N GLN A 342 3.20 -25.19 7.49
CA GLN A 342 3.38 -26.64 7.31
C GLN A 342 2.54 -27.42 8.32
N LYS A 343 2.57 -27.03 9.60
CA LYS A 343 1.70 -27.63 10.64
C LYS A 343 0.22 -27.43 10.37
N GLU A 344 -0.18 -26.24 9.94
CA GLU A 344 -1.59 -25.97 9.56
C GLU A 344 -2.00 -26.85 8.38
N LYS A 345 -1.12 -27.00 7.37
CA LYS A 345 -1.35 -27.91 6.25
C LYS A 345 -1.49 -29.36 6.73
N GLU A 346 -0.66 -29.82 7.66
CA GLU A 346 -0.76 -31.17 8.25
C GLU A 346 -2.10 -31.41 8.93
N VAL A 347 -2.56 -30.47 9.74
CA VAL A 347 -3.87 -30.57 10.42
C VAL A 347 -5.00 -30.64 9.40
N LEU A 348 -4.96 -29.80 8.36
CA LEU A 348 -5.97 -29.82 7.29
C LEU A 348 -5.94 -31.13 6.49
N GLU A 349 -4.76 -31.71 6.24
CA GLU A 349 -4.64 -33.02 5.60
C GLU A 349 -5.22 -34.14 6.47
N GLU A 350 -5.03 -34.09 7.80
CA GLU A 350 -5.62 -35.03 8.74
C GLU A 350 -7.15 -34.91 8.81
N GLU A 351 -7.68 -33.69 8.93
CA GLU A 351 -9.13 -33.42 8.88
C GLU A 351 -9.74 -33.93 7.57
N LEU A 352 -9.03 -33.79 6.45
CA LEU A 352 -9.46 -34.26 5.14
C LEU A 352 -9.49 -35.79 5.05
N ILE A 353 -8.51 -36.50 5.62
CA ILE A 353 -8.52 -37.97 5.71
C ILE A 353 -9.65 -38.46 6.63
N GLU A 354 -9.87 -37.79 7.76
CA GLU A 354 -10.94 -38.15 8.69
C GLU A 354 -12.32 -37.97 8.07
N LEU A 355 -12.56 -36.83 7.42
CA LEU A 355 -13.79 -36.57 6.66
C LEU A 355 -13.99 -37.62 5.56
N TYR A 356 -12.95 -37.93 4.78
CA TYR A 356 -13.02 -38.97 3.76
C TYR A 356 -13.40 -40.34 4.35
N THR A 357 -12.73 -40.76 5.41
CA THR A 357 -12.99 -42.04 6.08
C THR A 357 -14.41 -42.11 6.65
N ASN A 358 -14.93 -40.98 7.15
CA ASN A 358 -16.29 -40.90 7.69
C ASN A 358 -17.37 -40.92 6.60
N ILE A 359 -17.08 -40.39 5.42
CA ILE A 359 -17.96 -40.46 4.24
C ILE A 359 -17.95 -41.90 3.69
N ASP A 360 -16.77 -42.49 3.49
CA ASP A 360 -16.61 -43.86 2.98
C ASP A 360 -17.31 -44.88 3.90
N LYS A 361 -17.18 -44.74 5.22
CA LYS A 361 -17.92 -45.57 6.20
C LYS A 361 -19.44 -45.39 6.19
N LYS A 362 -19.95 -44.26 5.69
CA LYS A 362 -21.39 -43.97 5.60
C LYS A 362 -22.02 -44.51 4.31
N ASP A 363 -21.21 -44.70 3.27
CA ASP A 363 -21.61 -45.22 1.97
C ASP A 363 -21.43 -46.76 1.83
N LEU A 364 -20.95 -47.42 2.89
CA LEU A 364 -21.00 -48.89 3.03
C LEU A 364 -22.42 -49.33 3.46
N PRO A 365 -23.12 -50.16 2.65
CA PRO A 365 -24.50 -50.60 2.91
C PRO A 365 -24.68 -51.47 4.15
#